data_AF-A0A7Z0Q0T7-F1
#
_entry.id   AF-A0A7Z0Q0T7-F1
#
_cell.length_a   1.000
_cell.length_b   1.000
_cell.length_c   1.000
_cell.angle_alpha   90.00
_cell.angle_beta   90.00
_cell.angle_gamma   90.00
#
_symmetry.space_group_name_H-M   'P 1'
#
loop_
_entity.id
_entity.type
_entity.pdbx_description
1 polymer ?
#
loop_
_entity_poly.entity_id
_entity_poly.type
_entity_poly.pdbx_seq_one_letter_code
_entity_poly.pdbx_strand_id
1 'polypeptide(L)'
;MRSRVRTVLLLFVVLTVAAFAVPLLLFTASDRTQQLILARGADLDRFGSLMDQAATTGDFSVVAAEARRHTQLYGEPIVITDVGRAPVVQTGGMRASDPAVAGLVDAALRNQTTHPTHALHPWSHGHRMFAEPAGTGTRVTGA
;
A
#
# COMPACT_ATOMS: atom_id res chain seq x y z
N MET A 1 7.00 50.03 21.86
CA MET A 1 6.60 49.02 22.89
C MET A 1 5.30 48.29 22.54
N ARG A 2 4.25 48.95 22.04
CA ARG A 2 2.97 48.31 21.65
C ARG A 2 3.07 47.19 20.60
N SER A 3 3.91 47.37 19.57
CA SER A 3 4.12 46.34 18.53
C SER A 3 4.78 45.08 19.07
N ARG A 4 5.79 45.22 19.94
CA ARG A 4 6.49 44.09 20.56
C ARG A 4 5.55 43.21 21.39
N VAL A 5 4.69 43.81 22.21
CA VAL A 5 3.71 43.06 23.03
C VAL A 5 2.72 42.30 22.14
N ARG A 6 2.21 42.94 21.08
CA ARG A 6 1.30 42.29 20.12
C ARG A 6 1.95 41.09 19.41
N THR A 7 3.22 41.22 19.01
CA THR A 7 3.96 40.13 18.38
C THR A 7 4.13 38.95 19.33
N VAL A 8 4.50 39.20 20.59
CA VAL A 8 4.65 38.13 21.59
C VAL A 8 3.31 37.44 21.86
N LEU A 9 2.22 38.19 21.97
CA LEU A 9 0.90 37.61 22.19
C LEU A 9 0.43 36.78 20.99
N LEU A 10 0.66 37.25 19.76
CA LEU A 10 0.39 36.47 18.54
C LEU A 10 1.22 35.19 18.49
N LEU A 11 2.52 35.28 18.80
CA LEU A 11 3.40 34.11 18.84
C LEU A 11 2.92 33.10 19.88
N PHE A 12 2.54 33.57 21.07
CA PHE A 12 2.01 32.72 22.12
C PHE A 12 0.74 31.99 21.66
N VAL A 13 -0.22 32.69 21.07
CA VAL A 13 -1.45 32.08 20.52
C VAL A 13 -1.12 31.05 19.44
N VAL A 14 -0.23 31.37 18.50
CA VAL A 14 0.19 30.44 17.44
C VAL A 14 0.84 29.19 18.04
N LEU A 15 1.72 29.35 19.03
CA LEU A 15 2.38 28.23 19.71
C LEU A 15 1.37 27.37 20.48
N THR A 16 0.41 27.97 21.18
CA THR A 16 -0.65 27.23 21.87
C THR A 16 -1.49 26.43 20.89
N VAL A 17 -1.94 27.04 19.79
CA VAL A 17 -2.72 26.33 18.76
C VAL A 17 -1.89 25.21 18.14
N ALA A 18 -0.63 25.47 17.79
CA ALA A 18 0.26 24.46 17.22
C ALA A 18 0.49 23.28 18.18
N ALA A 19 0.58 23.53 19.49
CA ALA A 19 0.77 22.50 20.50
C ALA A 19 -0.38 21.47 20.55
N PHE A 20 -1.59 21.84 20.12
CA PHE A 20 -2.72 20.90 20.00
C PHE A 20 -2.91 20.40 18.57
N ALA A 21 -2.78 21.28 17.57
CA ALA A 21 -3.02 20.94 16.18
C ALA A 21 -2.01 19.92 15.65
N VAL A 22 -0.71 20.09 15.96
CA VAL A 22 0.35 19.20 15.47
C VAL A 22 0.15 17.75 15.95
N PRO A 23 0.04 17.45 17.27
CA PRO A 23 -0.15 16.07 17.70
C PRO A 23 -1.46 15.46 17.19
N LEU A 24 -2.54 16.25 17.07
CA LEU A 24 -3.79 15.77 16.49
C LEU A 24 -3.62 15.37 15.03
N LEU A 25 -2.94 16.20 14.22
CA LEU A 25 -2.66 15.90 12.82
C LEU A 25 -1.76 14.66 12.66
N LEU A 26 -0.78 14.48 13.54
CA LEU A 26 0.08 13.29 13.55
C LEU A 26 -0.72 12.03 13.89
N PHE A 27 -1.62 12.10 14.87
CA PHE A 27 -2.50 10.99 15.24
C PHE A 27 -3.44 10.62 14.08
N THR A 28 -4.09 11.61 13.46
CA THR A 28 -4.95 11.39 12.30
C THR A 28 -4.18 10.80 11.12
N ALA A 29 -2.95 11.26 10.86
CA ALA A 29 -2.11 10.70 9.80
C ALA A 29 -1.81 9.21 10.04
N SER A 30 -1.48 8.83 11.28
CA SER A 30 -1.26 7.43 11.65
C SER A 30 -2.51 6.56 11.47
N ASP A 31 -3.66 7.01 11.99
CA ASP A 31 -4.93 6.30 11.88
C ASP A 31 -5.34 6.08 10.41
N ARG A 32 -5.25 7.13 9.59
CA ARG A 32 -5.53 7.04 8.16
C ARG A 32 -4.56 6.14 7.41
N THR A 33 -3.28 6.12 7.82
CA THR A 33 -2.29 5.21 7.23
C THR A 33 -2.62 3.75 7.57
N GLN A 34 -3.03 3.47 8.80
CA GLN A 34 -3.45 2.13 9.21
C GLN A 34 -4.69 1.67 8.44
N GLN A 35 -5.69 2.54 8.30
CA GLN A 35 -6.88 2.24 7.48
C GLN A 35 -6.52 1.94 6.03
N LEU A 36 -5.58 2.70 5.45
CA LEU A 36 -5.08 2.44 4.10
C LEU A 36 -4.39 1.07 4.01
N ILE A 37 -3.52 0.76 4.97
CA ILE A 37 -2.81 -0.54 5.01
C ILE A 37 -3.82 -1.69 5.06
N LEU A 38 -4.84 -1.59 5.93
CA LEU A 38 -5.88 -2.61 6.05
C LEU A 38 -6.71 -2.75 4.77
N ALA A 39 -7.08 -1.63 4.14
CA ALA A 39 -7.84 -1.65 2.90
C ALA A 39 -7.05 -2.30 1.75
N ARG A 40 -5.76 -1.95 1.63
CA ARG A 40 -4.89 -2.52 0.58
C ARG A 40 -4.51 -3.97 0.84
N GLY A 41 -4.31 -4.39 2.09
CA GLY A 41 -4.16 -5.80 2.43
C GLY A 41 -5.40 -6.62 2.08
N ALA A 42 -6.60 -6.12 2.41
CA ALA A 42 -7.84 -6.81 2.04
C ALA A 42 -8.04 -6.95 0.52
N ASP A 43 -7.60 -5.96 -0.26
CA ASP A 43 -7.61 -6.05 -1.73
C ASP A 43 -6.65 -7.14 -2.22
N LEU A 44 -5.44 -7.22 -1.65
CA LEU A 44 -4.43 -8.23 -1.99
C LEU A 44 -4.84 -9.64 -1.56
N ASP A 45 -5.39 -9.82 -0.36
CA ASP A 45 -5.98 -11.08 0.11
C ASP A 45 -7.06 -11.59 -0.88
N ARG A 46 -7.90 -10.68 -1.39
CA ARG A 46 -8.90 -11.03 -2.41
C ARG A 46 -8.23 -11.51 -3.70
N PHE A 47 -7.20 -10.83 -4.20
CA PHE A 47 -6.45 -11.30 -5.37
C PHE A 47 -5.77 -12.64 -5.12
N GLY A 48 -5.22 -12.86 -3.92
CA GLY A 48 -4.67 -14.15 -3.50
C GLY A 48 -5.70 -15.28 -3.55
N SER A 49 -6.93 -15.03 -3.09
CA SER A 49 -8.02 -16.02 -3.17
C SER A 49 -8.44 -16.32 -4.62
N LEU A 50 -8.49 -15.30 -5.48
CA LEU A 50 -8.81 -15.47 -6.90
C LEU A 50 -7.69 -16.25 -7.61
N MET A 51 -6.44 -16.03 -7.23
CA MET A 51 -5.28 -16.78 -7.72
C MET A 51 -5.32 -18.24 -7.31
N ASP A 52 -5.68 -18.56 -6.07
CA ASP A 52 -5.82 -19.94 -5.61
C ASP A 52 -6.93 -20.70 -6.37
N GLN A 53 -8.05 -20.02 -6.62
CA GLN A 53 -9.12 -20.53 -7.47
C GLN A 53 -8.66 -20.73 -8.93
N ALA A 54 -7.93 -19.78 -9.48
CA ALA A 54 -7.38 -19.86 -10.83
C ALA A 54 -6.34 -20.98 -10.97
N ALA A 55 -5.49 -21.18 -9.95
CA ALA A 55 -4.53 -22.28 -9.91
C ALA A 55 -5.23 -23.65 -9.86
N THR A 56 -6.36 -23.75 -9.15
CA THR A 56 -7.17 -24.98 -9.05
C THR A 56 -7.93 -25.29 -10.34
N THR A 57 -8.48 -24.26 -10.99
CA THR A 57 -9.32 -24.40 -12.19
C THR A 57 -8.54 -24.32 -13.51
N GLY A 58 -7.32 -23.78 -13.47
CA GLY A 58 -6.50 -23.46 -14.64
C GLY A 58 -6.92 -22.18 -15.38
N ASP A 59 -7.94 -21.45 -14.90
CA ASP A 59 -8.47 -20.24 -15.55
C ASP A 59 -8.00 -18.96 -14.85
N PHE A 60 -6.97 -18.32 -15.42
CA PHE A 60 -6.43 -17.04 -14.95
C PHE A 60 -7.13 -15.82 -15.57
N SER A 61 -8.11 -16.01 -16.46
CA SER A 61 -8.77 -14.91 -17.17
C SER A 61 -9.56 -13.99 -16.23
N VAL A 62 -10.16 -14.57 -15.19
CA VAL A 62 -10.93 -13.85 -14.16
C VAL A 62 -10.02 -12.93 -13.35
N VAL A 63 -8.89 -13.46 -12.85
CA VAL A 63 -7.89 -12.67 -12.11
C VAL A 63 -7.36 -11.53 -12.98
N ALA A 64 -6.99 -11.83 -14.24
CA ALA A 64 -6.48 -10.83 -15.17
C ALA A 64 -7.51 -9.76 -15.55
N ALA A 65 -8.79 -10.11 -15.64
CA ALA A 65 -9.86 -9.15 -15.89
C ALA A 65 -10.08 -8.23 -14.68
N GLU A 66 -10.13 -8.79 -13.47
CA GLU A 66 -10.34 -8.03 -12.24
C GLU A 66 -9.17 -7.09 -11.96
N ALA A 67 -7.93 -7.57 -12.11
CA ALA A 67 -6.73 -6.76 -11.94
C ALA A 67 -6.67 -5.59 -12.92
N ARG A 68 -7.02 -5.81 -14.20
CA ARG A 68 -7.10 -4.72 -15.19
C ARG A 68 -8.18 -3.71 -14.83
N ARG A 69 -9.35 -4.15 -14.39
CA ARG A 69 -10.44 -3.27 -13.95
C ARG A 69 -10.03 -2.47 -12.72
N HIS A 70 -9.37 -3.10 -11.76
CA HIS A 70 -8.85 -2.44 -10.56
C HIS A 70 -7.89 -1.32 -10.93
N THR A 71 -6.91 -1.57 -11.80
CA THR A 71 -5.98 -0.55 -12.28
C THR A 71 -6.67 0.56 -13.08
N GLN A 72 -7.71 0.26 -13.84
CA GLN A 72 -8.49 1.30 -14.53
C GLN A 72 -9.29 2.18 -13.57
N LEU A 73 -9.86 1.59 -12.52
CA LEU A 73 -10.72 2.29 -11.57
C LEU A 73 -9.91 3.13 -10.57
N TYR A 74 -8.84 2.57 -10.04
CA TYR A 74 -8.03 3.19 -8.99
C TYR A 74 -6.73 3.82 -9.49
N GLY A 75 -6.32 3.54 -10.74
CA GLY A 75 -5.02 3.97 -11.25
C GLY A 75 -3.84 3.25 -10.62
N GLU A 76 -4.09 2.21 -9.81
CA GLU A 76 -3.07 1.50 -9.07
C GLU A 76 -2.58 0.27 -9.87
N PRO A 77 -1.29 0.24 -10.26
CA PRO A 77 -0.72 -0.91 -10.95
C PRO A 77 -0.61 -2.09 -9.99
N ILE A 78 -0.89 -3.29 -10.50
CA ILE A 78 -0.78 -4.55 -9.76
C ILE A 78 0.04 -5.55 -10.58
N VAL A 79 0.87 -6.30 -9.87
CA VAL A 79 1.63 -7.42 -10.41
C VAL A 79 1.24 -8.64 -9.59
N ILE A 80 0.92 -9.73 -10.29
CA ILE A 80 0.59 -11.01 -9.69
C ILE A 80 1.49 -12.06 -10.33
N THR A 81 2.16 -12.84 -9.50
CA THR A 81 3.12 -13.87 -9.89
C THR A 81 2.72 -15.22 -9.32
N ASP A 82 3.08 -16.28 -10.03
CA ASP A 82 3.00 -17.65 -9.53
C ASP A 82 4.21 -17.96 -8.64
N VAL A 83 4.18 -19.09 -7.91
CA VAL A 83 5.28 -19.59 -7.05
C VAL A 83 6.62 -19.62 -7.79
N GLY A 84 6.61 -19.88 -9.10
CA GLY A 84 7.80 -19.89 -9.96
C GLY A 84 8.35 -18.50 -10.32
N ARG A 85 7.82 -17.40 -9.75
CA ARG A 85 8.10 -16.00 -10.15
C ARG A 85 7.67 -15.68 -11.58
N ALA A 86 6.84 -16.52 -12.20
CA ALA A 86 6.28 -16.25 -13.52
C ALA A 86 5.16 -15.21 -13.39
N PRO A 87 5.20 -14.09 -14.12
CA PRO A 87 4.14 -13.10 -14.05
C PRO A 87 2.86 -13.65 -14.70
N VAL A 88 1.80 -13.72 -13.90
CA VAL A 88 0.45 -14.09 -14.34
C VAL A 88 -0.29 -12.85 -14.80
N VAL A 89 -0.16 -11.75 -14.05
CA VAL A 89 -0.76 -10.45 -14.39
C VAL A 89 0.25 -9.32 -14.16
N GLN A 90 0.27 -8.37 -15.10
CA GLN A 90 1.00 -7.12 -14.99
C GLN A 90 0.14 -6.00 -15.55
N THR A 91 -0.10 -4.94 -14.76
CA THR A 91 -0.94 -3.80 -15.18
C THR A 91 -0.24 -2.46 -14.94
N GLY A 92 -0.76 -1.41 -15.59
CA GLY A 92 -0.32 -0.02 -15.34
C GLY A 92 1.16 0.25 -15.63
N GLY A 93 1.82 -0.59 -16.43
CA GLY A 93 3.23 -0.45 -16.78
C GLY A 93 4.23 -1.00 -15.75
N MET A 94 3.76 -1.50 -14.61
CA MET A 94 4.60 -2.18 -13.61
C MET A 94 4.94 -3.58 -14.08
N ARG A 95 6.23 -3.96 -14.01
CA ARG A 95 6.68 -5.28 -14.42
C ARG A 95 7.31 -6.03 -13.25
N ALA A 96 7.04 -7.33 -13.18
CA ALA A 96 7.70 -8.25 -12.23
C ALA A 96 9.23 -8.30 -12.43
N SER A 97 9.72 -7.95 -13.61
CA SER A 97 11.15 -7.87 -13.93
C SER A 97 11.84 -6.64 -13.35
N ASP A 98 11.09 -5.63 -12.90
CA ASP A 98 11.69 -4.42 -12.34
C ASP A 98 12.37 -4.77 -11.01
N PRO A 99 13.64 -4.38 -10.78
CA PRO A 99 14.40 -4.84 -9.60
C PRO A 99 13.72 -4.53 -8.26
N ALA A 100 13.02 -3.39 -8.18
CA ALA A 100 12.27 -2.99 -6.99
C ALA A 100 11.05 -3.92 -6.75
N VAL A 101 10.35 -4.33 -7.80
CA VAL A 101 9.20 -5.25 -7.72
C VAL A 101 9.68 -6.67 -7.46
N ALA A 102 10.74 -7.11 -8.14
CA ALA A 102 11.30 -8.44 -7.96
C ALA A 102 11.76 -8.71 -6.51
N GLY A 103 12.34 -7.71 -5.84
CA GLY A 103 12.70 -7.81 -4.43
C GLY A 103 11.48 -7.96 -3.50
N LEU A 104 10.38 -7.27 -3.81
CA LEU A 104 9.13 -7.36 -3.07
C LEU A 104 8.44 -8.72 -3.29
N VAL A 105 8.41 -9.21 -4.52
CA VAL A 105 7.91 -10.54 -4.87
C VAL A 105 8.71 -11.62 -4.14
N ASP A 106 10.04 -11.51 -4.09
CA ASP A 106 10.87 -12.48 -3.36
C ASP A 106 10.61 -12.46 -1.85
N ALA A 107 10.40 -11.27 -1.26
CA ALA A 107 10.00 -11.14 0.14
C ALA A 107 8.63 -11.78 0.38
N ALA A 108 7.63 -11.45 -0.44
CA ALA A 108 6.28 -12.01 -0.34
C ALA A 108 6.27 -13.54 -0.49
N LEU A 109 7.00 -14.10 -1.45
CA LEU A 109 7.13 -15.56 -1.61
C LEU A 109 7.79 -16.26 -0.40
N ARG A 110 8.60 -15.54 0.38
CA ARG A 110 9.15 -16.00 1.67
C ARG A 110 8.20 -15.77 2.84
N ASN A 111 6.92 -15.49 2.55
CA ASN A 111 5.90 -15.14 3.52
C ASN A 111 6.23 -13.86 4.31
N GLN A 112 7.00 -12.93 3.72
CA GLN A 112 7.32 -11.63 4.30
C GLN A 112 6.43 -10.58 3.65
N THR A 113 5.45 -10.08 4.40
CA THR A 113 4.60 -8.99 3.92
C THR A 113 5.35 -7.67 3.96
N THR A 114 5.20 -6.88 2.89
CA THR A 114 5.82 -5.55 2.82
C THR A 114 4.75 -4.48 2.83
N HIS A 115 4.81 -3.62 3.83
CA HIS A 115 3.90 -2.50 4.06
C HIS A 115 4.68 -1.21 4.31
N PRO A 116 4.11 -0.02 4.04
CA PRO A 116 4.69 1.24 4.48
C PRO A 116 4.90 1.21 6.01
N THR A 117 6.13 1.39 6.46
CA THR A 117 6.49 1.37 7.89
C THR A 117 6.26 2.70 8.60
N HIS A 118 6.09 3.78 7.85
CA HIS A 118 5.93 5.14 8.37
C HIS A 118 4.56 5.72 7.99
N ALA A 119 3.99 6.49 8.91
CA ALA A 119 2.76 7.25 8.67
C ALA A 119 2.91 8.15 7.44
N LEU A 120 1.88 8.15 6.60
CA LEU A 120 1.79 9.05 5.46
C LEU A 120 1.24 10.39 5.93
N HIS A 121 2.00 11.43 5.66
CA HIS A 121 1.63 12.82 5.95
C HIS A 121 1.16 13.53 4.67
N PRO A 122 0.46 14.68 4.78
CA PRO A 122 0.03 15.45 3.61
C PRO A 122 1.17 15.87 2.67
N TRP A 123 2.40 15.95 3.19
CA TRP A 123 3.62 16.27 2.45
C TRP A 123 4.49 15.02 2.17
N SER A 124 3.97 13.81 2.36
CA SER A 124 4.66 12.60 1.93
C SER A 124 4.64 12.53 0.40
N HIS A 125 5.81 12.24 -0.17
CA HIS A 125 5.99 12.11 -1.61
C HIS A 125 6.38 10.67 -1.99
N GLY A 126 6.18 10.36 -3.27
CA GLY A 126 6.54 9.09 -3.89
C GLY A 126 5.48 8.00 -3.76
N HIS A 127 5.69 6.92 -4.50
CA HIS A 127 4.82 5.75 -4.48
C HIS A 127 5.14 4.88 -3.26
N ARG A 128 4.14 4.15 -2.77
CA ARG A 128 4.30 3.11 -1.77
C ARG A 128 3.88 1.80 -2.39
N MET A 129 4.70 0.78 -2.19
CA MET A 129 4.45 -0.54 -2.73
C MET A 129 3.99 -1.44 -1.58
N PHE A 130 3.08 -2.34 -1.92
CA PHE A 130 2.55 -3.36 -1.04
C PHE A 130 2.85 -4.71 -1.67
N ALA A 131 3.18 -5.70 -0.86
CA ALA A 131 3.40 -7.06 -1.32
C ALA A 131 2.94 -8.04 -0.26
N GLU A 132 2.09 -8.97 -0.68
CA GLU A 132 1.54 -10.03 0.15
C GLU A 132 1.67 -11.38 -0.56
N PRO A 133 1.92 -12.47 0.18
CA PRO A 133 1.87 -13.81 -0.40
C PRO A 133 0.46 -14.14 -0.85
N ALA A 134 0.32 -14.68 -2.07
CA ALA A 134 -0.91 -15.32 -2.48
C ALA A 134 -0.95 -16.74 -1.89
N GLY A 135 -2.03 -17.08 -1.17
CA GLY A 135 -2.29 -18.42 -0.66
C GLY A 135 -2.83 -18.45 0.78
N THR A 136 -3.23 -19.62 1.26
CA THR A 136 -3.82 -19.77 2.59
C THR A 136 -2.78 -20.16 3.63
N GLY A 137 -2.51 -19.26 4.58
CA GLY A 137 -1.85 -19.49 5.89
C GLY A 137 -0.43 -20.05 5.85
N THR A 138 -0.26 -21.28 5.35
CA THR A 138 1.00 -22.02 5.29
C THR A 138 1.38 -22.45 3.87
N ARG A 139 0.50 -22.29 2.88
CA ARG A 139 0.78 -22.57 1.47
C ARG A 139 0.84 -21.27 0.69
N VAL A 140 2.00 -21.00 0.09
CA VAL A 140 2.18 -19.90 -0.86
C VAL A 140 1.99 -20.46 -2.27
N THR A 141 0.98 -19.95 -2.97
CA THR A 141 0.68 -20.24 -4.38
C THR A 141 1.12 -19.11 -5.31
N GLY A 142 1.61 -17.99 -4.76
CA GLY A 142 2.14 -16.88 -5.55
C GLY A 142 2.47 -15.65 -4.70
N ALA A 143 2.63 -14.51 -5.36
CA ALA A 143 2.87 -13.20 -4.73
C ALA A 143 2.44 -12.06 -5.66
#